data_AF-A0A1W9VI74-F1
#
_entry.id   AF-A0A1W9VI74-F1
#
_cell.length_a   1.000
_cell.length_b   1.000
_cell.length_c   1.000
_cell.angle_alpha   90.00
_cell.angle_beta   90.00
_cell.angle_gamma   90.00
#
_symmetry.space_group_name_H-M   'P 1'
#
loop_
_entity.id
_entity.type
_entity.pdbx_description
1 polymer ?
#
loop_
_entity_poly.entity_id
_entity_poly.type
_entity_poly.pdbx_seq_one_letter_code
_entity_poly.pdbx_strand_id
1 'polypeptide(L)'
;MALFNDTLTLKSGLKRLEFVFQHLETSPLRRHDALKDLCQPFQDVENRPSAKLKQVSFLTAAAGLTQNPFIGLVLNIIAPWNLYLAHRLNLYKEEVAHQLPQWLDALFELEALSSLANFAYLNPGYAFPAISNYQLAISNDEAVGGRRSAVSGQLFNAKSLGHPLIPAEEKVCNDFSADRLGEVVIITGSNMAGKSSFLRAVGVNLCLACAGGPVNAQSFQTIPFRLFTALSVSDSVTDGISYFYAEVKRLKRLLDTLNADAPLPLMHLVDEIFRGTNNRERFIGSRSYIRALVGGNGFGLIATHDLELVKLADELPGVKNYHFREEVAAGKMIFDYQLRFGPCPTTNALKIMQAEGLPVENDERRMTNNKTTSN
;
A
#
# COMPACT_ATOMS: atom_id res chain seq x y z
N MET A 1 3.44 1.39 48.64
CA MET A 1 2.91 2.55 47.90
C MET A 1 3.11 2.38 46.39
N ALA A 2 4.35 2.34 45.86
CA ALA A 2 4.59 2.16 44.41
C ALA A 2 3.94 0.90 43.81
N LEU A 3 4.17 -0.26 44.44
CA LEU A 3 3.63 -1.56 44.02
C LEU A 3 2.08 -1.61 43.95
N PHE A 4 1.40 -0.73 44.69
CA PHE A 4 -0.06 -0.65 44.73
C PHE A 4 -0.64 0.20 43.59
N ASN A 5 0.00 1.33 43.26
CA ASN A 5 -0.39 2.12 42.10
C ASN A 5 -0.11 1.38 40.78
N ASP A 6 1.01 0.65 40.72
CA ASP A 6 1.33 -0.20 39.57
C ASP A 6 0.29 -1.31 39.38
N THR A 7 -0.14 -1.94 40.48
CA THR A 7 -1.17 -3.01 40.42
C THR A 7 -2.57 -2.49 40.11
N LEU A 8 -2.95 -1.28 40.53
CA LEU A 8 -4.24 -0.67 40.16
C LEU A 8 -4.31 -0.32 38.67
N THR A 9 -3.23 0.22 38.11
CA THR A 9 -3.13 0.53 36.67
C THR A 9 -3.24 -0.75 35.85
N LEU A 10 -2.50 -1.77 36.26
CA LEU A 10 -2.49 -3.10 35.64
C LEU A 10 -3.88 -3.77 35.70
N LYS A 11 -4.58 -3.67 36.83
CA LYS A 11 -5.96 -4.17 37.00
C LYS A 11 -6.94 -3.58 35.99
N SER A 12 -6.85 -2.29 35.69
CA SER A 12 -7.77 -1.63 34.76
C SER A 12 -7.59 -2.09 33.31
N GLY A 13 -6.34 -2.27 32.86
CA GLY A 13 -6.01 -2.77 31.52
C GLY A 13 -6.35 -4.26 31.36
N LEU A 14 -6.02 -5.08 32.36
CA LEU A 14 -6.32 -6.50 32.37
C LEU A 14 -7.82 -6.80 32.34
N LYS A 15 -8.66 -5.99 32.99
CA LYS A 15 -10.11 -6.21 33.03
C LYS A 15 -10.76 -6.07 31.64
N ARG A 16 -10.26 -5.19 30.78
CA ARG A 16 -10.74 -5.07 29.39
C ARG A 16 -10.35 -6.30 28.56
N LEU A 17 -9.12 -6.76 28.73
CA LEU A 17 -8.60 -7.95 28.05
C LEU A 17 -9.28 -9.23 28.51
N GLU A 18 -9.66 -9.33 29.79
CA GLU A 18 -10.34 -10.50 30.36
C GLU A 18 -11.61 -10.89 29.58
N PHE A 19 -12.44 -9.90 29.21
CA PHE A 19 -13.66 -10.16 28.44
C PHE A 19 -13.33 -10.68 27.02
N VAL A 20 -12.34 -10.08 26.36
CA VAL A 20 -11.90 -10.47 25.02
C VAL A 20 -11.30 -11.87 25.03
N PHE A 21 -10.42 -12.18 25.99
CA PHE A 21 -9.83 -13.50 26.14
C PHE A 21 -10.88 -14.56 26.46
N GLN A 22 -11.84 -14.27 27.34
CA GLN A 22 -12.94 -15.20 27.63
C GLN A 22 -13.77 -15.51 26.37
N HIS A 23 -13.98 -14.53 25.50
CA HIS A 23 -14.64 -14.74 24.21
C HIS A 23 -13.80 -15.65 23.30
N LEU A 24 -12.50 -15.39 23.17
CA LEU A 24 -11.58 -16.20 22.35
C LEU A 24 -11.41 -17.64 22.87
N GLU A 25 -11.40 -17.83 24.18
CA GLU A 25 -11.33 -19.14 24.86
C GLU A 25 -12.55 -20.03 24.59
N THR A 26 -13.73 -19.43 24.43
CA THR A 26 -15.02 -20.15 24.33
C THR A 26 -15.57 -20.23 22.92
N SER A 27 -15.01 -19.45 21.99
CA SER A 27 -15.48 -19.38 20.61
C SER A 27 -15.18 -20.66 19.82
N PRO A 28 -16.18 -21.23 19.11
CA PRO A 28 -15.97 -22.43 18.30
C PRO A 28 -15.25 -22.08 16.98
N LEU A 29 -13.93 -22.21 16.93
CA LEU A 29 -13.09 -21.93 15.75
C LEU A 29 -13.05 -23.06 14.70
N ARG A 30 -14.04 -23.97 14.71
CA ARG A 30 -13.98 -25.31 14.11
C ARG A 30 -13.91 -25.40 12.57
N ARG A 31 -13.89 -24.29 11.84
CA ARG A 31 -13.99 -24.30 10.36
C ARG A 31 -12.78 -23.75 9.60
N HIS A 32 -11.78 -23.17 10.27
CA HIS A 32 -10.65 -22.52 9.60
C HIS A 32 -9.34 -22.86 10.31
N ASP A 33 -8.47 -23.63 9.66
CA ASP A 33 -7.21 -24.12 10.23
C ASP A 33 -6.28 -22.96 10.64
N ALA A 34 -6.12 -21.94 9.80
CA ALA A 34 -5.26 -20.79 10.11
C ALA A 34 -5.74 -19.94 11.30
N LEU A 35 -7.05 -19.74 11.46
CA LEU A 35 -7.61 -19.00 12.60
C LEU A 35 -7.47 -19.79 13.90
N LYS A 36 -7.59 -21.12 13.81
CA LYS A 36 -7.36 -22.01 14.94
C LYS A 36 -5.90 -21.95 15.41
N ASP A 37 -4.95 -21.95 14.46
CA ASP A 37 -3.53 -21.84 14.77
C ASP A 37 -3.22 -20.50 15.46
N LEU A 38 -3.74 -19.39 14.93
CA LEU A 38 -3.57 -18.06 15.54
C LEU A 38 -4.14 -17.97 16.96
N CYS A 39 -5.29 -18.60 17.20
CA CYS A 39 -5.95 -18.58 18.51
C CYS A 39 -5.51 -19.70 19.46
N GLN A 40 -4.57 -20.56 19.06
CA GLN A 40 -4.05 -21.64 19.91
C GLN A 40 -3.61 -21.16 21.31
N PRO A 41 -2.92 -20.00 21.47
CA PRO A 41 -2.50 -19.51 22.79
C PRO A 41 -3.64 -19.27 23.77
N PHE A 42 -4.87 -19.06 23.28
CA PHE A 42 -6.06 -18.84 24.11
C PHE A 42 -6.80 -20.14 24.43
N GLN A 43 -6.57 -21.21 23.67
CA GLN A 43 -7.28 -22.48 23.81
C GLN A 43 -6.56 -23.52 24.70
N ASP A 44 -5.38 -23.17 25.21
CA ASP A 44 -4.68 -23.99 26.19
C ASP A 44 -5.49 -24.08 27.49
N VAL A 45 -5.96 -25.29 27.81
CA VAL A 45 -6.80 -25.56 28.99
C VAL A 45 -6.00 -25.35 30.28
N GLU A 46 -4.70 -25.58 30.28
CA GLU A 46 -3.84 -25.40 31.46
C GLU A 46 -3.45 -23.94 31.67
N ASN A 47 -3.27 -23.18 30.57
CA ASN A 47 -2.80 -21.80 30.61
C ASN A 47 -3.82 -20.75 30.19
N ARG A 48 -5.10 -20.94 30.54
CA ARG A 48 -6.16 -19.98 30.16
C ARG A 48 -5.85 -18.56 30.64
N PRO A 49 -5.74 -17.58 29.72
CA PRO A 49 -5.46 -16.20 30.08
C PRO A 49 -6.46 -15.64 31.09
N SER A 50 -7.77 -15.85 30.88
CA SER A 50 -8.81 -15.32 31.77
C SER A 50 -8.68 -15.85 33.21
N ALA A 51 -8.29 -17.11 33.39
CA ALA A 51 -8.09 -17.72 34.70
C ALA A 51 -6.88 -17.11 35.42
N LYS A 52 -5.75 -16.95 34.72
CA LYS A 52 -4.52 -16.34 35.27
C LYS A 52 -4.72 -14.87 35.61
N LEU A 53 -5.42 -14.11 34.77
CA LEU A 53 -5.74 -12.70 35.04
C LEU A 53 -6.69 -12.55 36.25
N LYS A 54 -7.67 -13.45 36.41
CA LYS A 54 -8.54 -13.49 37.61
C LYS A 54 -7.73 -13.77 38.88
N GLN A 55 -6.77 -14.68 38.84
CA GLN A 55 -5.89 -14.97 39.99
C GLN A 55 -5.05 -13.75 40.38
N VAL A 56 -4.47 -13.03 39.41
CA VAL A 56 -3.72 -11.77 39.67
C VAL A 56 -4.63 -10.69 40.26
N SER A 57 -5.86 -10.55 39.74
CA SER A 57 -6.85 -9.61 40.26
C SER A 57 -7.26 -9.93 41.70
N PHE A 58 -7.45 -11.21 42.02
CA PHE A 58 -7.73 -11.69 43.38
C PHE A 58 -6.58 -11.41 44.34
N LEU A 59 -5.34 -11.73 43.96
CA LEU A 59 -4.17 -11.48 44.80
C LEU A 59 -3.92 -9.99 45.03
N THR A 60 -4.19 -9.16 44.02
CA THR A 60 -4.11 -7.70 44.12
C THR A 60 -5.19 -7.16 45.06
N ALA A 61 -6.41 -7.70 45.01
CA ALA A 61 -7.48 -7.35 45.95
C ALA A 61 -7.13 -7.76 47.40
N ALA A 62 -6.56 -8.95 47.58
CA ALA A 62 -6.09 -9.43 48.87
C ALA A 62 -4.96 -8.56 49.45
N ALA A 63 -4.03 -8.10 48.61
CA ALA A 63 -2.99 -7.14 48.99
C ALA A 63 -3.56 -5.73 49.29
N GLY A 64 -4.71 -5.38 48.72
CA GLY A 64 -5.43 -4.15 49.09
C GLY A 64 -6.04 -4.21 50.49
N LEU A 65 -6.53 -5.38 50.93
CA LEU A 65 -7.11 -5.56 52.26
C LEU A 65 -6.10 -5.36 53.40
N THR A 66 -4.82 -5.65 53.15
CA THR A 66 -3.74 -5.43 54.13
C THR A 66 -3.37 -3.96 54.30
N GLN A 67 -3.91 -3.06 53.48
CA GLN A 67 -3.78 -1.61 53.71
C GLN A 67 -4.65 -1.10 54.86
N ASN A 68 -5.70 -1.83 55.23
CA ASN A 68 -6.43 -1.51 56.45
C ASN A 68 -5.53 -1.85 57.65
N PRO A 69 -5.13 -0.87 58.49
CA PRO A 69 -4.16 -1.09 59.56
C PRO A 69 -4.57 -2.18 60.55
N PHE A 70 -5.86 -2.30 60.83
CA PHE A 70 -6.39 -3.30 61.77
C PHE A 70 -6.36 -4.70 61.16
N ILE A 71 -6.84 -4.85 59.92
CA ILE A 71 -6.87 -6.14 59.21
C ILE A 71 -5.45 -6.62 58.91
N GLY A 72 -4.58 -5.72 58.44
CA GLY A 72 -3.17 -6.02 58.15
C GLY A 72 -2.40 -6.46 59.40
N LEU A 73 -2.68 -5.87 60.57
CA LEU A 73 -2.05 -6.25 61.83
C LEU A 73 -2.52 -7.64 62.29
N VAL A 74 -3.82 -7.91 62.28
CA VAL A 74 -4.37 -9.23 62.65
C VAL A 74 -3.84 -10.34 61.73
N LEU A 75 -3.82 -10.12 60.41
CA LEU A 75 -3.33 -11.11 59.45
C LEU A 75 -1.83 -11.39 59.61
N ASN A 76 -1.02 -10.36 59.88
CA ASN A 76 0.42 -10.53 60.07
C ASN A 76 0.80 -11.20 61.40
N ILE A 77 -0.04 -11.12 62.43
CA ILE A 77 0.16 -11.83 63.71
C ILE A 77 -0.06 -13.33 63.54
N ILE A 78 -1.04 -13.74 62.73
CA ILE A 78 -1.38 -15.14 62.50
C ILE A 78 -0.34 -15.83 61.60
N ALA A 79 0.14 -15.14 60.56
CA ALA A 79 1.15 -15.63 59.62
C ALA A 79 1.87 -14.45 58.97
N PRO A 80 3.07 -14.61 58.38
CA PRO A 80 3.74 -13.54 57.63
C PRO A 80 3.04 -13.28 56.28
N TRP A 81 1.79 -12.81 56.35
CA TRP A 81 0.84 -12.72 55.25
C TRP A 81 1.31 -11.75 54.16
N ASN A 82 1.93 -10.64 54.54
CA ASN A 82 2.52 -9.70 53.58
C ASN A 82 3.68 -10.32 52.79
N LEU A 83 4.56 -11.11 53.45
CA LEU A 83 5.65 -11.81 52.78
C LEU A 83 5.13 -12.93 51.87
N TYR A 84 4.12 -13.67 52.32
CA TYR A 84 3.45 -14.70 51.52
C TYR A 84 2.79 -14.11 50.27
N LEU A 85 2.00 -13.04 50.41
CA LEU A 85 1.36 -12.37 49.28
C LEU A 85 2.40 -11.78 48.32
N ALA A 86 3.47 -11.14 48.83
CA ALA A 86 4.54 -10.61 47.99
C ALA A 86 5.25 -11.71 47.19
N HIS A 87 5.58 -12.83 47.83
CA HIS A 87 6.21 -13.97 47.17
C HIS A 87 5.28 -14.60 46.11
N ARG A 88 4.01 -14.82 46.45
CA ARG A 88 3.01 -15.33 45.51
C ARG A 88 2.80 -14.40 44.33
N LEU A 89 2.65 -13.09 44.57
CA LEU A 89 2.53 -12.10 43.51
C LEU A 89 3.76 -12.09 42.61
N ASN A 90 4.97 -12.26 43.16
CA ASN A 90 6.19 -12.32 42.36
C ASN A 90 6.21 -13.55 41.44
N LEU A 91 5.88 -14.74 41.95
CA LEU A 91 5.80 -15.97 41.14
C LEU A 91 4.76 -15.84 40.01
N TYR A 92 3.56 -15.33 40.32
CA TYR A 92 2.53 -15.11 39.30
C TYR A 92 2.91 -14.03 38.30
N LYS A 93 3.62 -12.98 38.74
CA LYS A 93 4.13 -11.94 37.85
C LYS A 93 5.14 -12.52 36.87
N GLU A 94 6.06 -13.37 37.33
CA GLU A 94 7.03 -14.06 36.48
C GLU A 94 6.33 -14.96 35.46
N GLU A 95 5.36 -15.77 35.91
CA GLU A 95 4.59 -16.66 35.04
C GLU A 95 3.78 -15.90 33.96
N VAL A 96 3.08 -14.84 34.35
CA VAL A 96 2.30 -14.00 33.42
C VAL A 96 3.22 -13.21 32.49
N ALA A 97 4.39 -12.75 32.95
CA ALA A 97 5.33 -12.02 32.12
C ALA A 97 5.85 -12.84 30.91
N HIS A 98 5.91 -14.16 31.04
CA HIS A 98 6.29 -15.05 29.93
C HIS A 98 5.15 -15.30 28.94
N GLN A 99 3.90 -15.37 29.41
CA GLN A 99 2.75 -15.75 28.59
C GLN A 99 2.01 -14.54 27.98
N LEU A 100 1.99 -13.41 28.69
CA LEU A 100 1.27 -12.20 28.27
C LEU A 100 1.72 -11.67 26.89
N PRO A 101 3.02 -11.63 26.54
CA PRO A 101 3.43 -11.20 25.21
C PRO A 101 2.82 -12.06 24.11
N GLN A 102 2.80 -13.40 24.27
CA GLN A 102 2.23 -14.31 23.27
C GLN A 102 0.73 -14.09 23.08
N TRP A 103 -0.01 -13.86 24.17
CA TRP A 103 -1.43 -13.53 24.11
C TRP A 103 -1.69 -12.18 23.45
N LEU A 104 -0.85 -11.18 23.72
CA LEU A 104 -0.98 -9.85 23.12
C LEU A 104 -0.62 -9.87 21.65
N ASP A 105 0.45 -10.56 21.24
CA ASP A 105 0.85 -10.69 19.84
C ASP A 105 -0.26 -11.36 19.02
N ALA A 106 -0.82 -12.47 19.50
CA ALA A 106 -1.94 -13.15 18.86
C ALA A 106 -3.21 -12.27 18.80
N LEU A 107 -3.46 -11.47 19.85
CA LEU A 107 -4.58 -10.53 19.87
C LEU A 107 -4.38 -9.39 18.86
N PHE A 108 -3.17 -8.83 18.77
CA PHE A 108 -2.84 -7.75 17.83
C PHE A 108 -2.98 -8.20 16.39
N GLU A 109 -2.52 -9.42 16.08
CA GLU A 109 -2.69 -9.99 14.75
C GLU A 109 -4.18 -10.25 14.44
N LEU A 110 -4.95 -10.77 15.39
CA LEU A 110 -6.39 -10.95 15.23
C LEU A 110 -7.13 -9.62 15.03
N GLU A 111 -6.74 -8.56 15.73
CA GLU A 111 -7.30 -7.22 15.58
C GLU A 111 -6.98 -6.63 14.19
N ALA A 112 -5.73 -6.77 13.73
CA ALA A 112 -5.32 -6.35 12.40
C ALA A 112 -6.09 -7.08 11.29
N LEU A 113 -6.21 -8.41 11.40
CA LEU A 113 -6.98 -9.24 10.47
C LEU A 113 -8.47 -8.90 10.51
N SER A 114 -9.02 -8.63 11.71
CA SER A 114 -10.43 -8.21 11.87
C SER A 114 -10.70 -6.88 11.16
N SER A 115 -9.74 -5.95 11.19
CA SER A 115 -9.84 -4.68 10.45
C SER A 115 -9.93 -4.91 8.94
N LEU A 116 -9.07 -5.78 8.38
CA LEU A 116 -9.11 -6.15 6.96
C LEU A 116 -10.36 -6.94 6.59
N ALA A 117 -10.82 -7.84 7.46
CA ALA A 117 -12.04 -8.60 7.28
C ALA A 117 -13.28 -7.69 7.29
N ASN A 118 -13.32 -6.69 8.18
CA ASN A 118 -14.36 -5.68 8.19
C ASN A 118 -14.34 -4.82 6.91
N PHE A 119 -13.15 -4.45 6.43
CA PHE A 119 -13.00 -3.77 5.15
C PHE A 119 -13.54 -4.60 3.97
N ALA A 120 -13.28 -5.92 3.96
CA ALA A 120 -13.85 -6.85 2.98
C ALA A 120 -15.37 -6.96 3.08
N TYR A 121 -15.90 -7.05 4.29
CA TYR A 121 -17.33 -7.12 4.55
C TYR A 121 -18.06 -5.87 4.04
N LEU A 122 -17.47 -4.68 4.25
CA LEU A 122 -18.03 -3.41 3.79
C LEU A 122 -17.90 -3.20 2.27
N ASN A 123 -17.04 -3.96 1.59
CA ASN A 123 -16.78 -3.84 0.15
C ASN A 123 -16.94 -5.19 -0.56
N PRO A 124 -18.16 -5.73 -0.67
CA PRO A 124 -18.39 -7.07 -1.21
C PRO A 124 -18.00 -7.22 -2.69
N GLY A 125 -17.85 -6.12 -3.43
CA GLY A 125 -17.36 -6.11 -4.82
C GLY A 125 -15.84 -6.13 -4.95
N TYR A 126 -15.08 -6.10 -3.84
CA TYR A 126 -13.62 -6.15 -3.87
C TYR A 126 -13.14 -7.59 -3.87
N ALA A 127 -12.12 -7.88 -4.68
CA ALA A 127 -11.56 -9.22 -4.79
C ALA A 127 -10.36 -9.41 -3.85
N PHE A 128 -10.18 -10.61 -3.32
CA PHE A 128 -8.89 -10.99 -2.74
C PHE A 128 -7.88 -11.26 -3.87
N PRO A 129 -6.64 -10.75 -3.76
CA PRO A 129 -5.66 -10.85 -4.83
C PRO A 129 -5.06 -12.27 -4.95
N ALA A 130 -4.72 -12.67 -6.16
CA ALA A 130 -3.90 -13.84 -6.44
C ALA A 130 -2.42 -13.44 -6.44
N ILE A 131 -1.72 -13.68 -5.32
CA ILE A 131 -0.30 -13.33 -5.19
C ILE A 131 0.56 -14.54 -5.57
N SER A 132 1.37 -14.39 -6.61
CA SER A 132 2.30 -15.42 -7.07
C SER A 132 3.70 -15.22 -6.46
N ASN A 133 4.39 -16.33 -6.17
CA ASN A 133 5.75 -16.25 -5.64
C ASN A 133 6.74 -15.90 -6.76
N TYR A 134 7.42 -14.76 -6.61
CA TYR A 134 8.41 -14.25 -7.57
C TYR A 134 9.56 -15.23 -7.83
N GLN A 135 10.05 -15.95 -6.81
CA GLN A 135 11.17 -16.89 -6.99
C GLN A 135 10.82 -18.07 -7.90
N LEU A 136 9.56 -18.54 -7.86
CA LEU A 136 9.06 -19.58 -8.77
C LEU A 136 8.84 -19.05 -10.19
N ALA A 137 8.68 -17.74 -10.37
CA ALA A 137 8.53 -17.13 -11.68
C ALA A 137 9.87 -16.98 -12.43
N ILE A 138 11.00 -16.94 -11.71
CA ILE A 138 12.36 -16.82 -12.30
C ILE A 138 12.95 -18.19 -12.65
N SER A 139 12.58 -19.27 -11.96
CA SER A 139 13.19 -20.60 -12.15
C SER A 139 12.91 -21.28 -13.50
N ASN A 140 12.04 -20.69 -14.34
CA ASN A 140 11.68 -21.25 -15.64
C ASN A 140 12.44 -20.64 -16.84
N ASP A 141 13.29 -19.63 -16.63
CA ASP A 141 14.09 -19.03 -17.69
C ASP A 141 15.58 -19.08 -17.31
N GLU A 142 16.29 -20.06 -17.87
CA GLU A 142 17.73 -20.23 -17.67
C GLU A 142 18.49 -18.97 -18.10
N ALA A 143 19.40 -18.56 -17.23
CA ALA A 143 20.30 -17.44 -17.42
C ALA A 143 21.24 -17.67 -18.60
N VAL A 144 20.88 -17.17 -19.78
CA VAL A 144 21.81 -16.98 -20.90
C VAL A 144 22.18 -15.49 -20.98
N GLY A 145 23.37 -15.15 -20.45
CA GLY A 145 24.08 -13.93 -20.79
C GLY A 145 23.74 -12.65 -20.00
N GLY A 146 24.13 -12.58 -18.72
CA GLY A 146 24.52 -11.33 -18.02
C GLY A 146 23.48 -10.20 -17.84
N ARG A 147 22.28 -10.33 -18.40
CA ARG A 147 21.10 -9.51 -18.11
C ARG A 147 20.00 -10.49 -17.73
N ARG A 148 19.38 -10.32 -16.55
CA ARG A 148 18.28 -11.19 -16.10
C ARG A 148 17.21 -11.19 -17.19
N SER A 149 17.18 -12.26 -17.98
CA SER A 149 16.25 -12.45 -19.10
C SER A 149 14.84 -12.62 -18.54
N ALA A 150 13.87 -12.24 -19.36
CA ALA A 150 12.50 -11.93 -19.00
C ALA A 150 11.81 -12.99 -18.14
N VAL A 151 11.29 -12.61 -16.97
CA VAL A 151 10.26 -13.40 -16.30
C VAL A 151 9.05 -13.44 -17.21
N SER A 152 8.81 -14.59 -17.86
CA SER A 152 7.64 -14.85 -18.70
C SER A 152 6.45 -15.24 -17.82
N GLY A 153 5.63 -14.26 -17.47
CA GLY A 153 4.40 -14.46 -16.70
C GLY A 153 3.76 -13.11 -16.35
N GLN A 154 2.42 -13.03 -16.31
CA GLN A 154 1.72 -11.81 -15.94
C GLN A 154 2.14 -11.35 -14.52
N LEU A 155 3.00 -10.32 -14.45
CA LEU A 155 3.56 -9.83 -13.19
C LEU A 155 2.55 -9.01 -12.40
N PHE A 156 1.69 -8.31 -13.13
CA PHE A 156 0.60 -7.51 -12.59
C PHE A 156 -0.56 -7.57 -13.59
N ASN A 157 -1.74 -7.95 -13.16
CA ASN A 157 -2.94 -7.95 -13.98
C ASN A 157 -4.14 -7.60 -13.10
N ALA A 158 -4.82 -6.49 -13.44
CA ALA A 158 -5.99 -6.02 -12.73
C ALA A 158 -7.14 -5.77 -13.71
N LYS A 159 -8.33 -6.25 -13.36
CA LYS A 159 -9.58 -6.01 -14.08
C LYS A 159 -10.49 -5.12 -13.28
N SER A 160 -11.04 -4.09 -13.92
CA SER A 160 -11.87 -3.07 -13.27
C SER A 160 -11.21 -2.49 -12.01
N LEU A 161 -9.93 -2.14 -12.09
CA LEU A 161 -9.17 -1.52 -11.01
C LEU A 161 -9.68 -0.10 -10.72
N GLY A 162 -10.05 0.15 -9.47
CA GLY A 162 -10.49 1.44 -8.99
C GLY A 162 -9.68 1.95 -7.79
N HIS A 163 -9.81 3.24 -7.48
CA HIS A 163 -9.20 3.81 -6.28
C HIS A 163 -10.14 3.64 -5.07
N PRO A 164 -9.72 2.96 -3.97
CA PRO A 164 -10.63 2.61 -2.86
C PRO A 164 -11.18 3.82 -2.08
N LEU A 165 -10.50 4.97 -2.15
CA LEU A 165 -10.96 6.21 -1.52
C LEU A 165 -11.85 7.10 -2.42
N ILE A 166 -12.10 6.71 -3.68
CA ILE A 166 -13.04 7.44 -4.54
C ILE A 166 -14.43 6.82 -4.36
N PRO A 167 -15.48 7.63 -4.10
CA PRO A 167 -16.86 7.14 -3.96
C PRO A 167 -17.28 6.27 -5.16
N ALA A 168 -18.03 5.20 -4.91
CA ALA A 168 -18.40 4.25 -5.96
C ALA A 168 -19.17 4.90 -7.12
N GLU A 169 -19.95 5.95 -6.86
CA GLU A 169 -20.76 6.67 -7.85
C GLU A 169 -19.93 7.54 -8.80
N GLU A 170 -18.75 8.01 -8.36
CA GLU A 170 -17.84 8.86 -9.15
C GLU A 170 -16.67 8.07 -9.76
N LYS A 171 -16.47 6.84 -9.29
CA LYS A 171 -15.29 6.02 -9.59
C LYS A 171 -15.42 5.36 -10.96
N VAL A 172 -14.47 5.69 -11.85
CA VAL A 172 -14.26 4.94 -13.09
C VAL A 172 -13.16 3.91 -12.88
N CYS A 173 -13.49 2.64 -13.11
CA CYS A 173 -12.58 1.52 -13.01
C CYS A 173 -11.88 1.25 -14.36
N ASN A 174 -10.62 0.80 -14.30
CA ASN A 174 -9.78 0.61 -15.47
C ASN A 174 -9.09 -0.75 -15.47
N ASP A 175 -8.95 -1.34 -16.65
CA ASP A 175 -8.13 -2.55 -16.83
C ASP A 175 -6.66 -2.18 -16.99
N PHE A 176 -5.77 -2.99 -16.42
CA PHE A 176 -4.33 -2.78 -16.56
C PHE A 176 -3.53 -4.04 -16.39
N SER A 177 -2.53 -4.24 -17.25
CA SER A 177 -1.60 -5.35 -17.14
C SER A 177 -0.15 -4.93 -17.43
N ALA A 178 0.76 -5.61 -16.75
CA ALA A 178 2.19 -5.55 -16.96
C ALA A 178 2.75 -6.97 -17.01
N ASP A 179 3.43 -7.29 -18.10
CA ASP A 179 3.74 -8.68 -18.43
C ASP A 179 5.21 -9.02 -18.16
N ARG A 180 6.09 -8.02 -18.06
CA ARG A 180 7.54 -8.23 -17.98
C ARG A 180 8.23 -7.19 -17.11
N LEU A 181 9.34 -7.60 -16.49
CA LEU A 181 10.26 -6.69 -15.83
C LEU A 181 11.02 -5.87 -16.88
N GLY A 182 11.47 -4.69 -16.46
CA GLY A 182 12.10 -3.70 -17.32
C GLY A 182 11.11 -2.88 -18.15
N GLU A 183 9.80 -3.13 -18.03
CA GLU A 183 8.77 -2.35 -18.72
C GLU A 183 8.54 -1.00 -18.03
N VAL A 184 8.42 0.05 -18.85
CA VAL A 184 8.03 1.40 -18.43
C VAL A 184 6.79 1.80 -19.21
N VAL A 185 5.70 2.06 -18.50
CA VAL A 185 4.44 2.54 -19.05
C VAL A 185 4.40 4.05 -18.97
N ILE A 186 4.27 4.71 -20.10
CA ILE A 186 4.05 6.16 -20.19
C ILE A 186 2.55 6.41 -20.29
N ILE A 187 2.01 7.19 -19.36
CA ILE A 187 0.60 7.57 -19.32
C ILE A 187 0.47 9.04 -19.67
N THR A 188 -0.16 9.31 -20.81
CA THR A 188 -0.39 10.68 -21.30
C THR A 188 -1.81 11.16 -21.09
N GLY A 189 -2.01 12.47 -21.11
CA GLY A 189 -3.31 13.13 -20.96
C GLY A 189 -3.17 14.47 -20.25
N SER A 190 -4.22 15.28 -20.28
CA SER A 190 -4.27 16.55 -19.56
C SER A 190 -4.23 16.37 -18.03
N ASN A 191 -3.90 17.43 -17.27
CA ASN A 191 -3.70 17.36 -15.82
C ASN A 191 -4.93 16.82 -15.06
N MET A 192 -6.13 17.10 -15.55
CA MET A 192 -7.39 16.70 -14.93
C MET A 192 -7.95 15.38 -15.46
N ALA A 193 -7.24 14.70 -16.38
CA ALA A 193 -7.73 13.48 -17.03
C ALA A 193 -7.67 12.20 -16.16
N GLY A 194 -7.18 12.28 -14.92
CA GLY A 194 -7.17 11.15 -13.98
C GLY A 194 -5.85 10.36 -13.87
N LYS A 195 -4.77 10.83 -14.51
CA LYS A 195 -3.44 10.15 -14.50
C LYS A 195 -2.94 9.84 -13.08
N SER A 196 -2.87 10.85 -12.21
CA SER A 196 -2.36 10.70 -10.84
C SER A 196 -3.28 9.81 -9.99
N SER A 197 -4.59 9.90 -10.19
CA SER A 197 -5.57 9.04 -9.53
C SER A 197 -5.39 7.58 -9.92
N PHE A 198 -5.12 7.30 -11.20
CA PHE A 198 -4.82 5.95 -11.67
C PHE A 198 -3.51 5.39 -11.10
N LEU A 199 -2.43 6.18 -11.09
CA LEU A 199 -1.17 5.80 -10.44
C LEU A 199 -1.40 5.42 -8.97
N ARG A 200 -2.15 6.27 -8.23
CA ARG A 200 -2.49 5.99 -6.83
C ARG A 200 -3.36 4.74 -6.69
N ALA A 201 -4.29 4.49 -7.62
CA ALA A 201 -5.12 3.28 -7.60
C ALA A 201 -4.25 2.02 -7.72
N VAL A 202 -3.28 2.00 -8.65
CA VAL A 202 -2.32 0.88 -8.78
C VAL A 202 -1.52 0.68 -7.50
N GLY A 203 -0.93 1.75 -6.96
CA GLY A 203 -0.10 1.69 -5.76
C GLY A 203 -0.85 1.26 -4.50
N VAL A 204 -2.01 1.87 -4.23
CA VAL A 204 -2.81 1.56 -3.03
C VAL A 204 -3.35 0.13 -3.07
N ASN A 205 -3.81 -0.35 -4.23
CA ASN A 205 -4.27 -1.74 -4.34
C ASN A 205 -3.12 -2.74 -4.21
N LEU A 206 -1.91 -2.43 -4.68
CA LEU A 206 -0.74 -3.26 -4.37
C LEU A 206 -0.46 -3.31 -2.85
N CYS A 207 -0.53 -2.17 -2.15
CA CYS A 207 -0.34 -2.14 -0.70
C CYS A 207 -1.40 -2.96 0.04
N LEU A 208 -2.68 -2.84 -0.35
CA LEU A 208 -3.76 -3.65 0.21
C LEU A 208 -3.54 -5.13 -0.04
N ALA A 209 -3.10 -5.50 -1.25
CA ALA A 209 -2.81 -6.88 -1.59
C ALA A 209 -1.68 -7.45 -0.72
N CYS A 210 -0.56 -6.74 -0.61
CA CYS A 210 0.58 -7.17 0.22
C CYS A 210 0.25 -7.18 1.72
N ALA A 211 -0.75 -6.43 2.17
CA ALA A 211 -1.25 -6.46 3.54
C ALA A 211 -2.19 -7.65 3.82
N GLY A 212 -2.57 -8.43 2.79
CA GLY A 212 -3.53 -9.54 2.91
C GLY A 212 -4.99 -9.10 2.86
N GLY A 213 -5.27 -7.86 2.45
CA GLY A 213 -6.61 -7.32 2.32
C GLY A 213 -7.23 -7.53 0.95
N PRO A 214 -8.55 -7.29 0.81
CA PRO A 214 -9.22 -7.23 -0.49
C PRO A 214 -8.80 -5.95 -1.23
N VAL A 215 -8.83 -6.01 -2.55
CA VAL A 215 -8.49 -4.89 -3.44
C VAL A 215 -9.69 -4.42 -4.23
N ASN A 216 -9.73 -3.13 -4.55
CA ASN A 216 -10.77 -2.50 -5.37
C ASN A 216 -10.57 -2.83 -6.85
N ALA A 217 -10.82 -4.09 -7.19
CA ALA A 217 -10.79 -4.64 -8.53
C ALA A 217 -11.72 -5.85 -8.60
N GLN A 218 -12.21 -6.17 -9.79
CA GLN A 218 -12.95 -7.41 -10.04
C GLN A 218 -12.03 -8.64 -9.99
N SER A 219 -10.80 -8.49 -10.49
CA SER A 219 -9.74 -9.49 -10.34
C SER A 219 -8.39 -8.79 -10.24
N PHE A 220 -7.48 -9.35 -9.44
CA PHE A 220 -6.15 -8.79 -9.26
C PHE A 220 -5.14 -9.91 -9.05
N GLN A 221 -4.15 -9.99 -9.93
CA GLN A 221 -3.04 -10.92 -9.86
C GLN A 221 -1.75 -10.13 -9.86
N THR A 222 -0.84 -10.46 -8.94
CA THR A 222 0.44 -9.77 -8.85
C THR A 222 1.53 -10.67 -8.28
N ILE A 223 2.78 -10.25 -8.43
CA ILE A 223 3.86 -10.64 -7.54
C ILE A 223 4.09 -9.55 -6.46
N PRO A 224 4.80 -9.85 -5.37
CA PRO A 224 5.26 -8.82 -4.44
C PRO A 224 6.29 -7.89 -5.11
N PHE A 225 6.09 -6.58 -4.96
CA PHE A 225 7.05 -5.57 -5.41
C PHE A 225 7.49 -4.69 -4.23
N ARG A 226 8.72 -4.20 -4.29
CA ARG A 226 9.06 -2.95 -3.59
C ARG A 226 8.32 -1.81 -4.28
N LEU A 227 7.80 -0.85 -3.53
CA LEU A 227 7.07 0.29 -4.09
C LEU A 227 7.86 1.59 -3.90
N PHE A 228 8.12 2.31 -5.00
CA PHE A 228 8.65 3.67 -4.97
C PHE A 228 7.66 4.63 -5.63
N THR A 229 7.37 5.74 -4.96
CA THR A 229 6.43 6.75 -5.48
C THR A 229 7.10 8.12 -5.55
N ALA A 230 7.07 8.73 -6.71
CA ALA A 230 7.30 10.16 -6.93
C ALA A 230 6.00 10.78 -7.43
N LEU A 231 4.97 10.72 -6.57
CA LEU A 231 3.66 11.33 -6.80
C LEU A 231 3.64 12.65 -6.03
N SER A 232 3.16 13.73 -6.65
CA SER A 232 3.18 15.05 -6.01
C SER A 232 2.48 15.03 -4.64
N VAL A 233 3.16 15.59 -3.63
CA VAL A 233 2.62 15.94 -2.33
C VAL A 233 2.61 17.46 -2.30
N SER A 234 1.45 18.04 -2.03
CA SER A 234 1.19 19.48 -2.00
C SER A 234 2.16 20.24 -1.09
N ASP A 235 2.84 21.21 -1.71
CA ASP A 235 3.32 22.54 -1.30
C ASP A 235 3.99 22.76 0.07
N SER A 236 5.27 23.15 0.01
CA SER A 236 5.70 24.40 0.65
C SER A 236 6.28 25.34 -0.41
N VAL A 237 5.74 26.55 -0.48
CA VAL A 237 6.09 27.63 -1.42
C VAL A 237 7.38 28.33 -0.96
N THR A 238 8.43 27.55 -0.73
CA THR A 238 9.73 28.07 -0.31
C THR A 238 10.82 27.49 -1.22
N ASP A 239 11.21 28.32 -2.18
CA ASP A 239 12.34 28.19 -3.10
C ASP A 239 12.20 27.20 -4.26
N GLY A 240 11.84 27.70 -5.45
CA GLY A 240 11.78 26.91 -6.69
C GLY A 240 13.07 26.18 -7.06
N ILE A 241 14.24 26.66 -6.61
CA ILE A 241 15.54 25.96 -6.76
C ILE A 241 15.58 24.70 -5.87
N SER A 242 15.09 24.80 -4.64
CA SER A 242 15.02 23.68 -3.69
C SER A 242 14.06 22.60 -4.19
N TYR A 243 12.95 22.97 -4.84
CA TYR A 243 12.00 22.01 -5.42
C TYR A 243 12.61 21.20 -6.56
N PHE A 244 13.24 21.86 -7.54
CA PHE A 244 13.89 21.16 -8.65
C PHE A 244 15.00 20.23 -8.14
N TYR A 245 15.84 20.69 -7.21
CA TYR A 245 16.91 19.88 -6.67
C TYR A 245 16.40 18.71 -5.81
N ALA A 246 15.33 18.90 -5.04
CA ALA A 246 14.67 17.83 -4.31
C ALA A 246 14.10 16.76 -5.26
N GLU A 247 13.51 17.18 -6.38
CA GLU A 247 13.01 16.28 -7.41
C GLU A 247 14.14 15.49 -8.07
N VAL A 248 15.23 16.15 -8.45
CA VAL A 248 16.43 15.47 -8.98
C VAL A 248 16.98 14.45 -7.97
N LYS A 249 17.07 14.80 -6.68
CA LYS A 249 17.49 13.87 -5.62
C LYS A 249 16.54 12.68 -5.47
N ARG A 250 15.22 12.91 -5.59
CA ARG A 250 14.21 11.84 -5.52
C ARG A 250 14.34 10.88 -6.71
N LEU A 251 14.46 11.41 -7.93
CA LEU A 251 14.67 10.61 -9.13
C LEU A 251 16.00 9.85 -9.12
N LYS A 252 17.06 10.44 -8.54
CA LYS A 252 18.31 9.72 -8.29
C LYS A 252 18.10 8.54 -7.34
N ARG A 253 17.43 8.76 -6.20
CA ARG A 253 17.10 7.67 -5.25
C ARG A 253 16.31 6.55 -5.90
N LEU A 254 15.39 6.86 -6.80
CA LEU A 254 14.64 5.86 -7.57
C LEU A 254 15.60 5.00 -8.39
N LEU A 255 16.49 5.60 -9.18
CA LEU A 255 17.49 4.86 -9.97
C LEU A 255 18.40 4.01 -9.06
N ASP A 256 18.89 4.57 -7.95
CA ASP A 256 19.72 3.84 -7.00
C ASP A 256 18.95 2.64 -6.41
N THR A 257 17.66 2.81 -6.10
CA THR A 257 16.79 1.74 -5.56
C THR A 257 16.48 0.66 -6.60
N LEU A 258 16.32 1.05 -7.87
CA LEU A 258 16.10 0.14 -9.00
C LEU A 258 17.34 -0.72 -9.28
N ASN A 259 18.53 -0.11 -9.18
CA ASN A 259 19.82 -0.75 -9.43
C ASN A 259 20.37 -1.53 -8.22
N ALA A 260 19.80 -1.33 -7.02
CA ALA A 260 20.18 -2.07 -5.84
C ALA A 260 19.88 -3.57 -6.00
N ASP A 261 20.81 -4.42 -5.57
CA ASP A 261 20.57 -5.85 -5.48
C ASP A 261 19.59 -6.13 -4.33
N ALA A 262 18.36 -6.44 -4.69
CA ALA A 262 17.25 -6.61 -3.77
C ALA A 262 16.45 -7.86 -4.14
N PRO A 263 15.85 -8.55 -3.15
CA PRO A 263 15.16 -9.82 -3.38
C PRO A 263 13.89 -9.68 -4.21
N LEU A 264 13.26 -8.49 -4.20
CA LEU A 264 12.02 -8.21 -4.92
C LEU A 264 12.22 -7.11 -5.97
N PRO A 265 11.55 -7.21 -7.13
CA PRO A 265 11.58 -6.17 -8.16
C PRO A 265 10.94 -4.87 -7.65
N LEU A 266 11.26 -3.75 -8.30
CA LEU A 266 10.75 -2.44 -7.93
C LEU A 266 9.59 -2.01 -8.83
N MET A 267 8.40 -1.81 -8.26
CA MET A 267 7.35 -1.02 -8.89
C MET A 267 7.58 0.46 -8.60
N HIS A 268 7.66 1.29 -9.64
CA HIS A 268 7.84 2.73 -9.49
C HIS A 268 6.71 3.54 -10.15
N LEU A 269 6.14 4.48 -9.41
CA LEU A 269 5.02 5.32 -9.84
C LEU A 269 5.46 6.78 -9.81
N VAL A 270 5.55 7.42 -10.98
CA VAL A 270 6.08 8.78 -11.13
C VAL A 270 5.04 9.67 -11.78
N ASP A 271 4.77 10.83 -11.20
CA ASP A 271 3.83 11.82 -11.73
C ASP A 271 4.56 13.07 -12.18
N GLU A 272 4.85 13.12 -13.49
CA GLU A 272 5.70 14.08 -14.20
C GLU A 272 7.16 14.09 -13.72
N ILE A 273 8.08 14.15 -14.68
CA ILE A 273 9.51 14.24 -14.42
C ILE A 273 9.97 15.69 -14.68
N PHE A 274 10.80 16.24 -13.79
CA PHE A 274 11.42 17.57 -13.96
C PHE A 274 10.43 18.73 -14.16
N ARG A 275 9.35 18.80 -13.36
CA ARG A 275 8.32 19.87 -13.42
C ARG A 275 8.88 21.30 -13.33
N GLY A 276 10.06 21.49 -12.72
CA GLY A 276 10.65 22.81 -12.45
C GLY A 276 11.59 23.38 -13.53
N THR A 277 11.77 22.70 -14.67
CA THR A 277 12.64 23.20 -15.77
C THR A 277 11.84 23.55 -17.03
N ASN A 278 12.51 24.21 -17.99
CA ASN A 278 11.98 24.54 -19.31
C ASN A 278 11.62 23.28 -20.11
N ASN A 279 10.69 23.43 -21.07
CA ASN A 279 10.14 22.29 -21.81
C ASN A 279 11.21 21.47 -22.55
N ARG A 280 12.23 22.13 -23.12
CA ARG A 280 13.28 21.46 -23.89
C ARG A 280 14.19 20.60 -23.00
N GLU A 281 14.65 21.14 -21.88
CA GLU A 281 15.45 20.41 -20.89
C GLU A 281 14.65 19.30 -20.24
N ARG A 282 13.36 19.54 -19.96
CA ARG A 282 12.44 18.52 -19.44
C ARG A 282 12.33 17.35 -20.38
N PHE A 283 12.10 17.60 -21.68
CA PHE A 283 12.01 16.55 -22.69
C PHE A 283 13.30 15.72 -22.77
N ILE A 284 14.45 16.40 -22.94
CA ILE A 284 15.77 15.74 -23.05
C ILE A 284 16.09 14.93 -21.78
N GLY A 285 15.86 15.52 -20.61
CA GLY A 285 16.09 14.88 -19.32
C GLY A 285 15.17 13.67 -19.14
N SER A 286 13.87 13.82 -19.37
CA SER A 286 12.88 12.75 -19.19
C SER A 286 13.15 11.59 -20.15
N ARG A 287 13.48 11.88 -21.41
CA ARG A 287 13.88 10.86 -22.39
C ARG A 287 15.10 10.07 -21.95
N SER A 288 16.13 10.76 -21.46
CA SER A 288 17.36 10.13 -20.96
C SER A 288 17.09 9.29 -19.71
N TYR A 289 16.24 9.79 -18.82
CA TYR A 289 15.86 9.12 -17.58
C TYR A 289 15.04 7.85 -17.83
N ILE A 290 14.03 7.91 -18.70
CA ILE A 290 13.23 6.74 -19.11
C ILE A 290 14.13 5.66 -19.72
N ARG A 291 15.08 6.04 -20.57
CA ARG A 291 16.07 5.11 -21.14
C ARG A 291 16.91 4.39 -20.07
N ALA A 292 17.19 5.05 -18.96
CA ALA A 292 17.92 4.44 -17.84
C ALA A 292 17.04 3.52 -16.96
N LEU A 293 15.72 3.73 -16.94
CA LEU A 293 14.77 2.88 -16.22
C LEU A 293 14.43 1.59 -16.97
N VAL A 294 14.30 1.68 -18.30
CA VAL A 294 13.95 0.56 -19.16
C VAL A 294 14.98 -0.56 -19.04
N GLY A 295 14.50 -1.80 -18.89
CA GLY A 295 15.36 -2.97 -18.70
C GLY A 295 15.89 -3.17 -17.28
N GLY A 296 15.52 -2.31 -16.32
CA GLY A 296 15.85 -2.49 -14.90
C GLY A 296 15.06 -3.61 -14.23
N ASN A 297 15.47 -3.99 -13.02
CA ASN A 297 14.78 -5.01 -12.20
C ASN A 297 13.49 -4.46 -11.55
N GLY A 298 12.52 -4.09 -12.37
CA GLY A 298 11.32 -3.43 -11.92
C GLY A 298 10.32 -3.16 -13.03
N PHE A 299 9.24 -2.49 -12.66
CA PHE A 299 8.15 -2.11 -13.55
C PHE A 299 7.72 -0.68 -13.22
N GLY A 300 7.52 0.16 -14.23
CA GLY A 300 7.29 1.59 -14.06
C GLY A 300 5.99 2.09 -14.64
N LEU A 301 5.33 3.02 -13.95
CA LEU A 301 4.31 3.88 -14.55
C LEU A 301 4.74 5.34 -14.39
N ILE A 302 4.77 6.07 -15.50
CA ILE A 302 5.17 7.47 -15.56
C ILE A 302 4.04 8.26 -16.21
N ALA A 303 3.36 9.10 -15.43
CA ALA A 303 2.41 10.06 -15.97
C ALA A 303 3.13 11.30 -16.50
N THR A 304 2.70 11.80 -17.67
CA THR A 304 3.25 13.02 -18.25
C THR A 304 2.21 13.74 -19.11
N HIS A 305 2.36 15.05 -19.28
CA HIS A 305 1.65 15.83 -20.30
C HIS A 305 2.49 16.02 -21.57
N ASP A 306 3.75 15.60 -21.57
CA ASP A 306 4.65 15.70 -22.71
C ASP A 306 4.36 14.59 -23.73
N LEU A 307 3.67 14.96 -24.79
CA LEU A 307 3.31 14.05 -25.89
C LEU A 307 4.50 13.65 -26.76
N GLU A 308 5.64 14.34 -26.68
CA GLU A 308 6.83 13.96 -27.44
C GLU A 308 7.46 12.68 -26.88
N LEU A 309 7.30 12.40 -25.59
CA LEU A 309 7.82 11.19 -24.94
C LEU A 309 7.14 9.91 -25.42
N VAL A 310 5.96 10.02 -26.03
CA VAL A 310 5.21 8.89 -26.60
C VAL A 310 6.01 8.16 -27.68
N LYS A 311 6.84 8.89 -28.44
CA LYS A 311 7.71 8.31 -29.48
C LYS A 311 8.76 7.34 -28.94
N LEU A 312 9.00 7.34 -27.62
CA LEU A 312 9.95 6.41 -27.00
C LEU A 312 9.51 4.96 -27.10
N ALA A 313 8.20 4.68 -27.19
CA ALA A 313 7.71 3.33 -27.41
C ALA A 313 8.17 2.74 -28.76
N ASP A 314 8.35 3.59 -29.77
CA ASP A 314 8.85 3.17 -31.09
C ASP A 314 10.37 2.90 -31.05
N GLU A 315 11.10 3.56 -30.15
CA GLU A 315 12.55 3.47 -30.00
C GLU A 315 13.00 2.38 -29.01
N LEU A 316 12.15 2.03 -28.04
CA LEU A 316 12.48 1.17 -26.90
C LEU A 316 11.37 0.12 -26.71
N PRO A 317 11.63 -1.17 -27.03
CA PRO A 317 10.64 -2.24 -26.91
C PRO A 317 10.06 -2.46 -25.50
N GLY A 318 10.76 -1.98 -24.46
CA GLY A 318 10.30 -2.02 -23.07
C GLY A 318 9.39 -0.85 -22.68
N VAL A 319 9.06 0.06 -23.61
CA VAL A 319 8.16 1.20 -23.33
C VAL A 319 6.79 0.96 -23.93
N LYS A 320 5.74 1.11 -23.12
CA LYS A 320 4.34 1.01 -23.55
C LYS A 320 3.64 2.35 -23.33
N ASN A 321 2.81 2.76 -24.28
CA ASN A 321 2.01 3.99 -24.14
C ASN A 321 0.59 3.67 -23.72
N TYR A 322 0.08 4.47 -22.79
CA TYR A 322 -1.33 4.57 -22.46
C TYR A 322 -1.72 6.04 -22.41
N HIS A 323 -3.02 6.31 -22.48
CA HIS A 323 -3.53 7.67 -22.38
C HIS A 323 -4.93 7.72 -21.78
N PHE A 324 -5.23 8.86 -21.18
CA PHE A 324 -6.58 9.31 -20.92
C PHE A 324 -6.99 10.32 -22.00
N ARG A 325 -8.27 10.33 -22.36
CA ARG A 325 -8.82 11.28 -23.35
C ARG A 325 -9.68 12.32 -22.66
N GLU A 326 -9.82 13.43 -23.36
CA GLU A 326 -10.74 14.49 -23.05
C GLU A 326 -11.61 14.75 -24.28
N GLU A 327 -12.89 15.01 -24.05
CA GLU A 327 -13.82 15.43 -25.09
C GLU A 327 -14.33 16.84 -24.79
N VAL A 328 -14.58 17.59 -25.86
CA VAL A 328 -15.21 18.91 -25.75
C VAL A 328 -16.66 18.74 -26.16
N ALA A 329 -17.57 18.89 -25.21
CA ALA A 329 -19.01 18.85 -25.45
C ALA A 329 -19.67 20.09 -24.85
N ALA A 330 -20.49 20.78 -25.64
CA ALA A 330 -21.18 22.00 -25.23
C ALA A 330 -20.26 23.08 -24.60
N GLY A 331 -19.04 23.23 -25.14
CA GLY A 331 -18.05 24.21 -24.64
C GLY A 331 -17.35 23.81 -23.34
N LYS A 332 -17.65 22.64 -22.77
CA LYS A 332 -17.00 22.13 -21.55
C LYS A 332 -16.09 20.95 -21.85
N MET A 333 -15.00 20.86 -21.10
CA MET A 333 -14.10 19.71 -21.11
C MET A 333 -14.70 18.60 -20.25
N ILE A 334 -14.96 17.45 -20.87
CA ILE A 334 -15.47 16.25 -20.21
C ILE A 334 -14.36 15.20 -20.21
N PHE A 335 -14.14 14.57 -19.06
CA PHE A 335 -13.20 13.48 -18.89
C PHE A 335 -13.98 12.20 -18.61
N ASP A 336 -13.75 11.17 -19.41
CA ASP A 336 -14.36 9.85 -19.19
C ASP A 336 -13.56 8.99 -18.19
N TYR A 337 -12.35 9.43 -17.84
CA TYR A 337 -11.42 8.75 -16.94
C TYR A 337 -11.11 7.29 -17.34
N GLN A 338 -11.24 6.97 -18.63
CA GLN A 338 -10.90 5.65 -19.18
C GLN A 338 -9.48 5.62 -19.73
N LEU A 339 -8.67 4.73 -19.17
CA LEU A 339 -7.33 4.41 -19.60
C LEU A 339 -7.39 3.60 -20.91
N ARG A 340 -6.67 4.06 -21.92
CA ARG A 340 -6.62 3.42 -23.24
C ARG A 340 -5.19 3.11 -23.62
N PHE A 341 -5.00 1.97 -24.27
CA PHE A 341 -3.71 1.60 -24.84
C PHE A 341 -3.36 2.48 -26.04
N GLY A 342 -2.07 2.74 -26.21
CA GLY A 342 -1.51 3.49 -27.33
C GLY A 342 -1.31 4.99 -27.05
N PRO A 343 -0.78 5.70 -28.05
CA PRO A 343 -0.56 7.15 -27.98
C PRO A 343 -1.88 7.93 -27.94
N CYS A 344 -1.89 9.11 -27.31
CA CYS A 344 -3.04 10.01 -27.38
C CYS A 344 -3.20 10.57 -28.81
N PRO A 345 -4.37 10.43 -29.46
CA PRO A 345 -4.54 10.83 -30.86
C PRO A 345 -4.72 12.34 -31.09
N THR A 346 -5.09 13.14 -30.07
CA THR A 346 -5.49 14.54 -30.27
C THR A 346 -5.18 15.44 -29.07
N THR A 347 -4.73 16.67 -29.33
CA THR A 347 -4.67 17.77 -28.34
C THR A 347 -5.89 18.67 -28.51
N ASN A 348 -6.88 18.58 -27.61
CA ASN A 348 -8.11 19.37 -27.70
C ASN A 348 -8.01 20.77 -27.06
N ALA A 349 -6.88 21.12 -26.43
CA ALA A 349 -6.68 22.40 -25.74
C ALA A 349 -6.90 23.63 -26.65
N LEU A 350 -6.45 23.59 -27.91
CA LEU A 350 -6.62 24.70 -28.85
C LEU A 350 -8.10 24.95 -29.21
N LYS A 351 -8.89 23.87 -29.34
CA LYS A 351 -10.34 23.97 -29.60
C LYS A 351 -11.09 24.62 -28.43
N ILE A 352 -10.61 24.39 -27.21
CA ILE A 352 -11.20 24.99 -25.99
C ILE A 352 -10.86 26.47 -25.92
N MET A 353 -9.60 26.85 -26.15
CA MET A 353 -9.20 28.25 -26.19
C MET A 353 -10.03 29.03 -27.22
N GLN A 354 -10.32 28.41 -28.37
CA GLN A 354 -11.18 28.99 -29.40
C GLN A 354 -12.65 29.09 -28.95
N ALA A 355 -13.19 28.08 -28.26
CA ALA A 355 -14.55 28.10 -27.73
C ALA A 355 -14.77 29.17 -26.64
N GLU A 356 -13.73 29.48 -25.85
CA GLU A 356 -13.70 30.56 -24.85
C GLU A 356 -13.40 31.94 -25.46
N GLY A 357 -13.32 32.05 -26.78
CA GLY A 357 -13.11 33.31 -27.49
C GLY A 357 -11.67 33.84 -27.44
N LEU A 358 -10.70 33.00 -27.07
CA LEU A 358 -9.28 33.38 -27.13
C LEU A 358 -8.77 33.34 -28.58
N PRO A 359 -7.86 34.26 -28.96
CA PRO A 359 -7.27 34.28 -30.29
C PRO A 359 -6.26 33.12 -30.42
N VAL A 360 -6.70 32.01 -30.98
CA VAL A 360 -5.85 30.84 -31.29
C VAL A 360 -5.76 30.65 -32.80
N GLU A 361 -4.55 30.54 -33.32
CA GLU A 361 -4.34 30.20 -34.73
C GLU A 361 -4.71 28.72 -34.96
N ASN A 362 -5.52 28.45 -35.98
CA ASN A 362 -5.85 27.08 -36.38
C ASN A 362 -4.58 26.37 -36.87
N ASP A 363 -4.09 25.38 -36.11
CA ASP A 363 -2.96 24.53 -36.53
C ASP A 363 -3.43 23.42 -37.49
N GLU A 364 -4.08 23.81 -38.60
CA GLU A 364 -4.52 22.90 -39.67
C GLU A 364 -3.33 22.28 -40.45
N ARG A 365 -2.10 22.75 -40.22
CA ARG A 365 -0.90 22.32 -40.94
C ARG A 365 -0.40 20.91 -40.58
N ARG A 366 -0.86 20.31 -39.47
CA ARG A 366 -0.47 18.94 -39.09
C ARG A 366 -1.32 17.82 -39.72
N MET A 367 -2.51 18.11 -40.24
CA MET A 367 -3.38 17.09 -40.84
C MET A 367 -3.05 16.77 -42.31
N THR A 368 -2.33 17.65 -43.01
CA THR A 368 -2.04 17.49 -44.45
C THR A 368 -0.76 16.70 -44.75
N ASN A 369 0.17 16.55 -43.80
CA ASN A 369 1.44 15.82 -44.06
C ASN A 369 1.35 14.29 -43.98
N ASN A 370 0.20 13.70 -43.59
CA ASN A 370 0.00 12.25 -43.58
C ASN A 370 -0.69 11.69 -44.85
N LYS A 371 -0.92 12.52 -45.88
CA LYS A 371 -1.54 12.07 -47.14
C LYS A 371 -0.60 11.99 -48.35
N THR A 372 0.72 12.21 -48.18
CA THR A 372 1.63 12.36 -49.33
C THR A 372 2.82 11.38 -49.37
N THR A 373 2.76 10.25 -48.64
CA THR A 373 3.70 9.13 -48.82
C THR A 373 2.94 7.82 -49.00
N SER A 374 2.17 7.74 -50.08
CA SER A 374 1.74 6.48 -50.70
C SER A 374 1.48 6.75 -52.18
N ASN A 375 2.54 6.67 -52.99
CA ASN A 375 2.47 6.41 -54.43
C ASN A 375 3.54 5.36 -54.75
#